data_AF-A0A1A8H2L1-F1
#
_entry.id   AF-A0A1A8H2L1-F1
#
_cell.length_a   1.000
_cell.length_b   1.000
_cell.length_c   1.000
_cell.angle_alpha   90.00
_cell.angle_beta   90.00
_cell.angle_gamma   90.00
#
_symmetry.space_group_name_H-M   'P 1'
#
loop_
_entity.id
_entity.type
_entity.pdbx_description
1 polymer ?
#
loop_
_entity_poly.entity_id
_entity_poly.type
_entity_poly.pdbx_seq_one_letter_code
_entity_poly.pdbx_strand_id
1 'polypeptide(L)'
;TKSGFWQSFIIIYQKEGLRGFWKGNLASCLRLFPYTAVHLTTYKKIVHLHMDEFGSISQWRAIFAGGLAGVAAAFVTYPLEVAETRLIIQNCRQPTYTGVAHTVSKVYRNEGLRALYRGFSLTVVGVVPFSVGCYVVYINVDKLWQEPPSRFTPLQNFINGCFAAGV
;
A
#
# COMPACT_ATOMS: atom_id res chain seq x y z
N THR A 1 -21.24 -19.74 4.05
CA THR A 1 -22.49 -19.13 3.54
C THR A 1 -22.12 -17.89 2.74
N LYS A 2 -22.35 -17.89 1.42
CA LYS A 2 -21.90 -16.80 0.53
C LYS A 2 -22.79 -15.56 0.72
N SER A 3 -22.47 -14.73 1.71
CA SER A 3 -23.09 -13.43 1.91
C SER A 3 -22.61 -12.49 0.80
N GLY A 4 -23.52 -11.98 -0.04
CA GLY A 4 -23.19 -10.98 -1.05
C GLY A 4 -22.72 -9.66 -0.44
N PHE A 5 -22.10 -8.80 -1.25
CA PHE A 5 -21.64 -7.46 -0.84
C PHE A 5 -22.71 -6.67 -0.08
N TRP A 6 -23.93 -6.64 -0.62
CA TRP A 6 -25.09 -5.98 -0.01
C TRP A 6 -25.40 -6.50 1.39
N GLN A 7 -25.27 -7.80 1.60
CA GLN A 7 -25.56 -8.40 2.89
C GLN A 7 -24.47 -8.08 3.92
N SER A 8 -23.20 -8.06 3.52
CA SER A 8 -22.11 -7.58 4.38
C SER A 8 -22.29 -6.12 4.79
N PHE A 9 -22.72 -5.26 3.85
CA PHE A 9 -23.01 -3.86 4.14
C PHE A 9 -24.11 -3.71 5.21
N ILE A 10 -25.23 -4.43 5.04
CA ILE A 10 -26.34 -4.44 6.00
C ILE A 10 -25.87 -4.99 7.37
N ILE A 11 -25.08 -6.06 7.39
CA ILE A 11 -24.55 -6.65 8.61
C ILE A 11 -23.67 -5.66 9.38
N ILE A 12 -22.76 -4.96 8.70
CA ILE A 12 -21.88 -3.96 9.32
C ILE A 12 -22.72 -2.82 9.88
N TYR A 13 -23.67 -2.30 9.10
CA TYR A 13 -24.56 -1.23 9.55
C TYR A 13 -25.37 -1.63 10.79
N GLN A 14 -25.97 -2.83 10.81
CA GLN A 14 -26.78 -3.30 11.94
C GLN A 14 -25.96 -3.69 13.17
N LYS A 15 -24.74 -4.24 13.00
CA LYS A 15 -23.90 -4.70 14.11
C LYS A 15 -23.00 -3.61 14.70
N GLU A 16 -22.54 -2.68 13.89
CA GLU A 16 -21.49 -1.73 14.27
C GLU A 16 -21.87 -0.26 14.04
N GLY A 17 -22.93 -0.01 13.27
CA GLY A 17 -23.36 1.33 12.91
C GLY A 17 -22.43 2.02 11.91
N LEU A 18 -22.66 3.32 11.67
CA LEU A 18 -21.91 4.12 10.69
C LEU A 18 -20.41 4.22 10.99
N ARG A 19 -20.01 4.14 12.27
CA ARG A 19 -18.60 4.20 12.68
C ARG A 19 -17.82 2.95 12.28
N GLY A 20 -18.50 1.81 12.04
CA GLY A 20 -17.87 0.57 11.60
C GLY A 20 -17.14 0.70 10.25
N PHE A 21 -17.65 1.54 9.35
CA PHE A 21 -17.07 1.76 8.03
C PHE A 21 -15.74 2.53 8.03
N TRP A 22 -15.47 3.27 9.11
CA TRP A 22 -14.25 4.09 9.23
C TRP A 22 -13.19 3.42 10.12
N LYS A 23 -13.41 2.16 10.51
CA LYS A 23 -12.44 1.38 11.29
C LYS A 23 -11.11 1.29 10.55
N GLY A 24 -10.03 1.53 11.28
CA GLY A 24 -8.68 1.45 10.72
C GLY A 24 -8.28 2.62 9.83
N ASN A 25 -9.20 3.49 9.36
CA ASN A 25 -8.84 4.57 8.44
C ASN A 25 -7.79 5.53 9.02
N LEU A 26 -7.84 5.80 10.32
CA LEU A 26 -6.81 6.58 11.00
C LEU A 26 -5.43 5.88 10.93
N ALA A 27 -5.40 4.55 11.07
CA ALA A 27 -4.18 3.77 10.94
C ALA A 27 -3.66 3.81 9.48
N SER A 28 -4.55 3.73 8.50
CA SER A 28 -4.22 3.87 7.08
C SER A 28 -3.58 5.23 6.78
N CYS A 29 -4.18 6.32 7.29
CA CYS A 29 -3.62 7.68 7.14
C CYS A 29 -2.26 7.81 7.85
N LEU A 30 -2.14 7.33 9.09
CA LEU A 30 -0.90 7.34 9.85
C LEU A 30 0.19 6.48 9.20
N ARG A 31 -0.18 5.43 8.45
CA ARG A 31 0.74 4.57 7.71
C ARG A 31 1.25 5.25 6.43
N LEU A 32 0.43 6.09 5.79
CA LEU A 32 0.76 6.73 4.51
C LEU A 32 2.01 7.62 4.61
N PHE A 33 2.11 8.44 5.66
CA PHE A 33 3.25 9.33 5.89
C PHE A 33 4.60 8.60 6.03
N PRO A 34 4.78 7.64 6.96
CA PRO A 34 6.04 6.92 7.09
C PRO A 34 6.31 6.03 5.88
N TYR A 35 5.28 5.44 5.27
CA TYR A 35 5.45 4.63 4.06
C TYR A 35 6.07 5.46 2.93
N THR A 36 5.46 6.60 2.61
CA THR A 36 5.94 7.48 1.54
C THR A 36 7.31 8.08 1.86
N ALA A 37 7.55 8.47 3.11
CA ALA A 37 8.84 9.02 3.53
C ALA A 37 9.98 7.99 3.37
N VAL A 38 9.80 6.77 3.88
CA VAL A 38 10.82 5.71 3.77
C VAL A 38 10.99 5.28 2.33
N HIS A 39 9.90 5.16 1.56
CA HIS A 39 9.97 4.82 0.14
C HIS A 39 10.80 5.84 -0.63
N LEU A 40 10.47 7.13 -0.53
CA LEU A 40 11.16 8.18 -1.29
C LEU A 40 12.62 8.33 -0.87
N THR A 41 12.91 8.27 0.43
CA THR A 41 14.29 8.38 0.93
C THR A 41 15.13 7.19 0.50
N THR A 42 14.60 5.97 0.61
CA THR A 42 15.29 4.75 0.20
C THR A 42 15.49 4.72 -1.31
N TYR A 43 14.45 5.07 -2.09
CA TYR A 43 14.54 5.16 -3.54
C TYR A 43 15.62 6.16 -3.97
N LYS A 44 15.59 7.39 -3.45
CA LYS A 44 16.60 8.42 -3.74
C LYS A 44 18.00 7.95 -3.38
N LYS A 45 18.16 7.27 -2.25
CA LYS A 45 19.46 6.76 -1.80
C LYS A 45 19.98 5.65 -2.72
N ILE A 46 19.15 4.69 -3.11
CA ILE A 46 19.55 3.60 -4.02
C ILE A 46 19.88 4.16 -5.40
N VAL A 47 19.06 5.07 -5.92
CA VAL A 47 19.30 5.73 -7.21
C VAL A 47 20.58 6.54 -7.17
N HIS A 48 20.81 7.35 -6.12
CA HIS A 48 22.02 8.16 -5.98
C HIS A 48 23.29 7.31 -5.92
N LEU A 49 23.24 6.14 -5.28
CA LEU A 49 24.36 5.20 -5.24
C LEU A 49 24.62 4.48 -6.59
N HIS A 50 23.63 4.41 -7.47
CA HIS A 50 23.71 3.73 -8.77
C HIS A 50 23.68 4.71 -9.95
N MET A 51 23.86 6.00 -9.69
CA MET A 51 23.85 7.06 -10.69
C MET A 51 25.27 7.17 -11.26
N ASP A 52 25.41 7.00 -12.57
CA ASP A 52 26.68 7.22 -13.27
C ASP A 52 26.98 8.73 -13.34
N GLU A 53 28.22 9.12 -13.67
CA GLU A 53 28.64 10.55 -13.72
C GLU A 53 27.78 11.44 -14.63
N PHE A 54 27.05 10.84 -15.59
CA PHE A 54 26.12 11.52 -16.51
C PHE A 54 24.71 11.74 -15.93
N GLY A 55 24.43 11.24 -14.72
CA GLY A 55 23.13 11.38 -14.08
C GLY A 55 22.05 10.42 -14.59
N SER A 56 22.43 9.39 -15.35
CA SER A 56 21.52 8.44 -16.00
C SER A 56 21.45 7.13 -15.22
N ILE A 57 20.25 6.60 -15.01
CA ILE A 57 20.03 5.27 -14.44
C ILE A 57 19.34 4.37 -15.47
N SER A 58 19.87 3.15 -15.65
CA SER A 58 19.20 2.14 -16.48
C SER A 58 17.80 1.83 -15.94
N GLN A 59 16.81 1.76 -16.83
CA GLN A 59 15.40 1.57 -16.48
C GLN A 59 15.17 0.32 -15.59
N TRP A 60 15.90 -0.77 -15.84
CA TRP A 60 15.86 -1.96 -15.00
C TRP A 60 16.39 -1.72 -13.58
N ARG A 61 17.48 -0.96 -13.44
CA ARG A 61 18.03 -0.59 -12.13
C ARG A 61 17.06 0.30 -11.36
N ALA A 62 16.36 1.21 -12.05
CA ALA A 62 15.34 2.05 -11.43
C ALA A 62 14.15 1.22 -10.90
N ILE A 63 13.74 0.18 -11.62
CA ILE A 63 12.68 -0.75 -11.19
C ILE A 63 13.12 -1.53 -9.96
N PHE A 64 14.32 -2.10 -9.96
CA PHE A 64 14.86 -2.79 -8.79
C PHE A 64 15.01 -1.85 -7.58
N ALA A 65 15.46 -0.61 -7.81
CA ALA A 65 15.55 0.41 -6.77
C ALA A 65 14.19 0.75 -6.18
N GLY A 66 13.15 0.90 -7.02
CA GLY A 66 11.77 1.10 -6.59
C GLY A 66 11.22 -0.08 -5.79
N GLY A 67 11.48 -1.31 -6.25
CA GLY A 67 11.09 -2.53 -5.54
C GLY A 67 11.74 -2.66 -4.17
N LEU A 68 13.06 -2.45 -4.08
CA LEU A 68 13.79 -2.47 -2.81
C LEU A 68 13.34 -1.36 -1.86
N ALA A 69 13.09 -0.15 -2.38
CA ALA A 69 12.53 0.95 -1.61
C ALA A 69 11.14 0.63 -1.07
N GLY A 70 10.29 -0.02 -1.89
CA GLY A 70 8.98 -0.52 -1.49
C GLY A 70 9.06 -1.56 -0.38
N VAL A 71 9.98 -2.53 -0.48
CA VAL A 71 10.19 -3.56 0.56
C VAL A 71 10.70 -2.93 1.86
N ALA A 72 11.65 -1.99 1.79
CA ALA A 72 12.16 -1.29 2.95
C ALA A 72 11.06 -0.45 3.65
N ALA A 73 10.26 0.27 2.86
CA ALA A 73 9.11 1.02 3.37
C ALA A 73 8.09 0.09 4.03
N ALA A 74 7.72 -1.00 3.34
CA ALA A 74 6.81 -2.01 3.86
C ALA A 74 7.31 -2.58 5.19
N PHE A 75 8.60 -2.91 5.31
CA PHE A 75 9.20 -3.45 6.54
C PHE A 75 9.04 -2.50 7.74
N VAL A 76 9.28 -1.21 7.54
CA VAL A 76 9.11 -0.19 8.61
C VAL A 76 7.65 0.00 8.97
N THR A 77 6.75 -0.02 7.99
CA THR A 77 5.31 0.21 8.22
C THR A 77 4.52 -1.04 8.58
N TYR A 78 5.15 -2.21 8.53
CA TYR A 78 4.48 -3.51 8.71
C TYR A 78 3.75 -3.64 10.07
N PRO A 79 4.31 -3.17 11.21
CA PRO A 79 3.59 -3.19 12.48
C PRO A 79 2.31 -2.33 12.47
N LEU A 80 2.30 -1.22 11.72
CA LEU A 80 1.11 -0.38 11.56
C LEU A 80 0.06 -1.08 10.69
N GLU A 81 0.48 -1.79 9.66
CA GLU A 81 -0.41 -2.59 8.80
C GLU A 81 -1.10 -3.72 9.58
N VAL A 82 -0.36 -4.41 10.45
CA VAL A 82 -0.94 -5.41 11.37
C VAL A 82 -1.91 -4.75 12.36
N ALA A 83 -1.58 -3.56 12.89
CA ALA A 83 -2.49 -2.85 13.77
C ALA A 83 -3.77 -2.40 13.05
N GLU A 84 -3.65 -1.89 11.81
CA GLU A 84 -4.76 -1.49 10.95
C GLU A 84 -5.71 -2.66 10.70
N THR A 85 -5.19 -3.80 10.24
CA THR A 85 -5.99 -5.00 9.96
C THR A 85 -6.71 -5.52 11.21
N ARG A 86 -6.05 -5.55 12.37
CA ARG A 86 -6.67 -5.92 13.66
C ARG A 86 -7.78 -4.93 14.08
N LEU A 87 -7.59 -3.64 13.84
CA LEU A 87 -8.58 -2.59 14.10
C LEU A 87 -9.77 -2.65 13.13
N ILE A 88 -9.59 -3.11 11.90
CA ILE A 88 -10.68 -3.30 10.91
C ILE A 88 -11.54 -4.52 11.28
N ILE A 89 -10.88 -5.62 11.67
CA ILE A 89 -11.54 -6.90 11.96
C ILE A 89 -12.29 -6.88 13.30
N GLN A 90 -11.88 -6.07 14.28
CA GLN A 90 -12.55 -6.03 15.58
C GLN A 90 -14.00 -5.53 15.50
N ASN A 91 -14.82 -5.97 16.44
CA ASN A 91 -16.21 -5.57 16.55
C ASN A 91 -16.36 -4.24 17.32
N CYS A 92 -17.10 -3.28 16.77
CA CYS A 92 -17.32 -1.98 17.40
C CYS A 92 -18.08 -2.04 18.74
N ARG A 93 -18.92 -3.06 18.96
CA ARG A 93 -19.70 -3.19 20.20
C ARG A 93 -18.88 -3.72 21.37
N GLN A 94 -17.76 -4.38 21.11
CA GLN A 94 -16.82 -4.88 22.13
C GLN A 94 -15.38 -4.58 21.68
N PRO A 95 -14.94 -3.32 21.80
CA PRO A 95 -13.64 -2.90 21.30
C PRO A 95 -12.52 -3.50 22.15
N THR A 96 -11.81 -4.48 21.62
CA THR A 96 -10.60 -5.06 22.23
C THR A 96 -9.41 -4.10 22.13
N TYR A 97 -9.46 -3.19 21.15
CA TYR A 97 -8.40 -2.25 20.82
C TYR A 97 -8.95 -0.83 20.65
N THR A 98 -8.42 0.11 21.42
CA THR A 98 -8.86 1.52 21.45
C THR A 98 -8.12 2.42 20.46
N GLY A 99 -6.96 1.99 19.95
CA GLY A 99 -6.16 2.77 19.01
C GLY A 99 -4.92 2.03 18.52
N VAL A 100 -4.23 2.59 17.52
CA VAL A 100 -3.10 1.96 16.83
C VAL A 100 -1.98 1.57 17.79
N ALA A 101 -1.51 2.50 18.63
CA ALA A 101 -0.44 2.24 19.60
C ALA A 101 -0.82 1.17 20.64
N HIS A 102 -2.09 1.18 21.08
CA HIS A 102 -2.60 0.18 22.02
C HIS A 102 -2.68 -1.20 21.36
N THR A 103 -3.09 -1.28 20.09
CA THR A 103 -3.08 -2.53 19.32
C THR A 103 -1.67 -3.09 19.18
N VAL A 104 -0.70 -2.27 18.75
CA VAL A 104 0.69 -2.72 18.59
C VAL A 104 1.26 -3.23 19.91
N SER A 105 1.08 -2.48 21.01
CA SER A 105 1.57 -2.86 22.34
C SER A 105 0.92 -4.16 22.85
N LYS A 106 -0.39 -4.31 22.65
CA LYS A 106 -1.14 -5.51 23.08
C LYS A 106 -0.76 -6.75 22.27
N VAL A 107 -0.59 -6.61 20.95
CA VAL A 107 -0.11 -7.70 20.08
C VAL A 107 1.32 -8.08 20.45
N TYR A 108 2.19 -7.11 20.67
CA TYR A 108 3.57 -7.36 21.08
C TYR A 108 3.65 -8.12 22.42
N ARG A 109 2.85 -7.74 23.43
CA ARG A 109 2.83 -8.42 24.73
C ARG A 109 2.21 -9.81 24.69
N ASN A 110 1.16 -10.02 23.89
CA ASN A 110 0.40 -11.27 23.90
C ASN A 110 0.91 -12.31 22.90
N GLU A 111 1.33 -11.89 21.71
CA GLU A 111 1.71 -12.77 20.61
C GLU A 111 3.20 -12.64 20.22
N GLY A 112 3.89 -11.60 20.72
CA GLY A 112 5.31 -11.35 20.48
C GLY A 112 5.64 -10.65 19.15
N LEU A 113 6.93 -10.43 18.90
CA LEU A 113 7.44 -9.78 17.68
C LEU A 113 7.08 -10.53 16.40
N ARG A 114 7.05 -11.87 16.46
CA ARG A 114 6.77 -12.70 15.28
C ARG A 114 5.36 -12.47 14.73
N ALA A 115 4.41 -12.13 15.60
CA ALA A 115 3.05 -11.81 15.19
C ALA A 115 2.96 -10.48 14.44
N LEU A 116 3.79 -9.50 14.81
CA LEU A 116 3.85 -8.21 14.12
C LEU A 116 4.41 -8.36 12.70
N TYR A 117 5.25 -9.35 12.41
CA TYR A 117 5.84 -9.59 11.08
C TYR A 117 5.23 -10.80 10.35
N ARG A 118 4.12 -11.35 10.86
CA ARG A 118 3.47 -12.51 10.26
C ARG A 118 2.86 -12.11 8.93
N GLY A 119 3.34 -12.71 7.84
CA GLY A 119 2.87 -12.44 6.47
C GLY A 119 3.79 -11.54 5.64
N PHE A 120 4.88 -11.01 6.20
CA PHE A 120 5.78 -10.10 5.48
C PHE A 120 6.37 -10.75 4.21
N SER A 121 6.66 -12.05 4.27
CA SER A 121 7.11 -12.81 3.10
C SER A 121 6.10 -12.80 1.95
N LEU A 122 4.79 -12.88 2.25
CA LEU A 122 3.76 -12.76 1.22
C LEU A 122 3.73 -11.36 0.62
N THR A 123 3.89 -10.31 1.44
CA THR A 123 3.95 -8.93 0.96
C THR A 123 5.12 -8.75 -0.01
N VAL A 124 6.31 -9.27 0.32
CA VAL A 124 7.49 -9.20 -0.56
C VAL A 124 7.25 -9.97 -1.86
N VAL A 125 6.69 -11.18 -1.78
CA VAL A 125 6.38 -12.00 -2.98
C VAL A 125 5.34 -11.31 -3.86
N GLY A 126 4.36 -10.62 -3.28
CA GLY A 126 3.31 -9.89 -4.02
C GLY A 126 3.79 -8.63 -4.75
N VAL A 127 4.85 -7.99 -4.26
CA VAL A 127 5.42 -6.78 -4.90
C VAL A 127 6.06 -7.11 -6.26
N VAL A 128 6.62 -8.32 -6.42
CA VAL A 128 7.28 -8.76 -7.66
C VAL A 128 6.33 -8.79 -8.86
N PRO A 129 5.21 -9.55 -8.86
CA PRO A 129 4.28 -9.59 -9.99
C PRO A 129 3.61 -8.25 -10.23
N PHE A 130 3.33 -7.48 -9.17
CA PHE A 130 2.79 -6.13 -9.29
C PHE A 130 3.75 -5.21 -10.08
N SER A 131 5.03 -5.20 -9.69
CA SER A 131 6.04 -4.37 -10.35
C SER A 131 6.29 -4.79 -11.81
N VAL A 132 6.31 -6.10 -12.08
CA VAL A 132 6.42 -6.64 -13.44
C VAL A 132 5.19 -6.26 -14.27
N GLY A 133 3.99 -6.36 -13.70
CA GLY A 133 2.74 -5.97 -14.36
C GLY A 133 2.75 -4.49 -14.76
N CYS A 134 3.07 -3.58 -13.83
CA CYS A 134 3.19 -2.16 -14.12
C CYS A 134 4.23 -1.87 -15.23
N TYR A 135 5.38 -2.57 -15.21
CA TYR A 135 6.39 -2.41 -16.26
C TYR A 135 5.89 -2.90 -17.63
N VAL A 136 5.24 -4.06 -17.67
CA VAL A 136 4.64 -4.60 -18.90
C VAL A 136 3.59 -3.64 -19.45
N VAL A 137 2.74 -3.08 -18.61
CA VAL A 137 1.76 -2.08 -19.04
C VAL A 137 2.47 -0.84 -19.59
N TYR A 138 3.50 -0.34 -18.89
CA TYR A 138 4.28 0.81 -19.35
C TYR A 138 4.86 0.61 -20.75
N ILE A 139 5.53 -0.52 -21.02
CA ILE A 139 6.12 -0.78 -22.35
C ILE A 139 5.06 -0.93 -23.45
N ASN A 140 3.87 -1.43 -23.11
CA ASN A 140 2.80 -1.59 -24.09
C ASN A 140 2.17 -0.23 -24.41
N VAL A 141 1.98 0.62 -23.40
CA VAL A 141 1.47 1.98 -23.57
C VAL A 141 2.47 2.85 -24.34
N ASP A 142 3.76 2.79 -23.97
CA ASP A 142 4.84 3.55 -24.64
C ASP A 142 4.94 3.20 -26.13
N LYS A 143 4.79 1.92 -26.49
CA LYS A 143 4.72 1.47 -27.89
C LYS A 143 3.48 1.95 -28.63
N LEU A 144 2.35 2.06 -27.94
CA LEU A 144 1.07 2.46 -28.53
C LEU A 144 0.97 3.97 -28.73
N TRP A 145 1.67 4.75 -27.89
CA TRP A 145 1.44 6.19 -27.70
C TRP A 145 2.62 7.05 -28.17
N GLN A 146 3.16 6.84 -29.37
CA GLN A 146 4.25 7.63 -29.98
C GLN A 146 3.93 9.14 -30.22
N GLU A 147 3.20 9.80 -29.32
CA GLU A 147 2.74 11.17 -29.40
C GLU A 147 3.46 12.06 -28.36
N PRO A 148 3.81 13.31 -28.71
CA PRO A 148 4.41 14.27 -27.78
C PRO A 148 3.46 14.60 -26.61
N PRO A 149 3.99 15.11 -25.49
CA PRO A 149 3.21 15.32 -24.27
C PRO A 149 2.14 16.40 -24.49
N SER A 150 0.93 15.97 -24.83
CA SER A 150 -0.24 16.84 -24.94
C SER A 150 -0.76 17.16 -23.55
N ARG A 151 -0.97 18.46 -23.27
CA ARG A 151 -1.57 18.93 -22.02
C ARG A 151 -3.03 18.50 -21.96
N PHE A 152 -3.30 17.35 -21.36
CA PHE A 152 -4.66 16.92 -21.06
C PHE A 152 -5.33 17.82 -20.02
N THR A 153 -6.64 18.00 -20.18
CA THR A 153 -7.47 18.68 -19.19
C THR A 153 -7.53 17.88 -17.88
N PRO A 154 -7.76 18.52 -16.71
CA PRO A 154 -7.83 17.83 -15.43
C PRO A 154 -8.83 16.67 -15.39
N LEU A 155 -9.96 16.80 -16.12
CA LEU A 155 -10.98 15.77 -16.22
C LEU A 155 -10.51 14.55 -17.01
N GLN A 156 -9.79 14.77 -18.12
CA GLN A 156 -9.19 13.68 -18.90
C GLN A 156 -8.11 12.95 -18.10
N ASN A 157 -7.28 13.68 -17.34
CA ASN A 157 -6.31 13.05 -16.44
C ASN A 157 -6.98 12.21 -15.36
N PHE A 158 -8.10 12.67 -14.80
CA PHE A 158 -8.87 11.89 -13.83
C PHE A 158 -9.43 10.60 -14.45
N ILE A 159 -10.06 10.70 -15.61
CA ILE A 159 -10.63 9.54 -16.31
C ILE A 159 -9.53 8.54 -16.69
N ASN A 160 -8.42 9.02 -17.26
CA ASN A 160 -7.27 8.18 -17.59
C ASN A 160 -6.67 7.52 -16.35
N GLY A 161 -6.61 8.23 -15.22
CA GLY A 161 -6.20 7.67 -13.93
C GLY A 161 -7.12 6.54 -13.44
N CYS A 162 -8.44 6.68 -13.60
CA CYS A 162 -9.40 5.63 -13.26
C CYS A 162 -9.24 4.39 -14.15
N PHE A 163 -8.99 4.56 -15.46
CA PHE A 163 -8.73 3.45 -16.36
C PHE A 163 -7.41 2.75 -16.05
N ALA A 164 -6.34 3.50 -15.77
CA ALA A 164 -5.05 2.95 -15.39
C ALA A 164 -5.10 2.18 -14.05
N ALA A 165 -5.90 2.64 -13.09
CA ALA A 165 -6.11 1.95 -11.82
C ALA A 165 -6.97 0.69 -11.92
N GLY A 166 -7.67 0.49 -13.03
CA GLY A 166 -8.51 -0.69 -13.30
C GLY A 166 -7.77 -1.88 -13.91
N VAL A 167 -6.47 -1.74 -14.21
CA VAL A 167 -5.58 -2.80 -14.73
C VAL A 167 -4.68 -3.33 -13.60
#